data_AF-E6UGR8-F1
#
_entry.id   AF-E6UGR8-F1
#
_cell.length_a   1.000
_cell.length_b   1.000
_cell.length_c   1.000
_cell.angle_alpha   90.00
_cell.angle_beta   90.00
_cell.angle_gamma   90.00
#
_symmetry.space_group_name_H-M   'P 1'
#
loop_
_entity.id
_entity.type
_entity.pdbx_description
1 polymer ?
#
loop_
_entity_poly.entity_id
_entity_poly.type
_entity_poly.pdbx_seq_one_letter_code
_entity_poly.pdbx_strand_id
1 'polypeptide(L)' 'MSENNEKKTYYKKTQSKSVVKYISNNYDQISVRIPKGSRERYKEFAEKCGTSLNSLIVELLEREMNNED' A
#
# COMPACT_ATOMS: atom_id res chain seq x y z
N MET A 1 0.24 -2.76 -35.15
CA MET A 1 -0.20 -3.96 -34.41
C MET A 1 1.01 -4.85 -34.22
N SER A 2 1.39 -5.39 -33.07
CA SER A 2 0.84 -5.35 -31.71
C SER A 2 1.71 -6.31 -30.90
N GLU A 3 2.62 -5.83 -30.04
CA GLU A 3 3.39 -6.71 -29.14
C GLU A 3 3.97 -5.88 -27.98
N ASN A 4 3.11 -5.51 -27.03
CA ASN A 4 3.50 -4.87 -25.77
C ASN A 4 2.96 -5.69 -24.58
N ASN A 5 3.42 -6.93 -24.42
CA ASN A 5 3.02 -7.75 -23.27
C ASN A 5 4.12 -8.73 -22.78
N GLU A 6 5.37 -8.28 -22.70
CA GLU A 6 6.49 -9.15 -22.27
C GLU A 6 7.26 -8.64 -21.04
N LYS A 7 6.83 -7.56 -20.38
CA LYS A 7 7.60 -6.93 -19.29
C LYS A 7 7.08 -7.15 -17.86
N LYS A 8 6.26 -8.17 -17.60
CA LYS A 8 5.65 -8.42 -16.27
C LYS A 8 6.09 -9.70 -15.55
N THR A 9 7.15 -10.37 -16.00
CA THR A 9 7.57 -11.67 -15.42
C THR A 9 9.05 -11.74 -15.03
N TYR A 10 9.74 -10.61 -14.84
CA TYR A 10 11.18 -10.62 -14.54
C TYR A 10 11.58 -9.76 -13.31
N TYR A 11 10.93 -9.98 -12.17
CA TYR A 11 11.58 -9.67 -10.88
C TYR A 11 10.97 -10.47 -9.73
N LYS A 12 10.91 -11.80 -9.88
CA LYS A 12 10.71 -12.69 -8.71
C LYS A 12 12.07 -12.91 -8.04
N LYS A 13 12.70 -11.82 -7.58
CA LYS A 13 13.82 -11.89 -6.65
C LYS A 13 13.19 -12.33 -5.33
N THR A 14 13.25 -13.64 -5.07
CA THR A 14 12.80 -14.25 -3.82
C THR A 14 13.37 -13.43 -2.67
N GLN A 15 12.50 -12.68 -1.99
CA GLN A 15 12.91 -11.92 -0.82
C GLN A 15 13.57 -12.92 0.14
N SER A 16 14.75 -12.57 0.63
CA SER A 16 15.48 -13.43 1.57
C SER A 16 14.58 -13.72 2.76
N LYS A 17 14.58 -14.98 3.23
CA LYS A 17 13.73 -15.44 4.35
C LYS A 17 13.86 -14.52 5.58
N SER A 18 15.03 -13.93 5.78
CA SER A 18 15.31 -12.95 6.84
C SER A 18 14.51 -11.65 6.70
N VAL A 19 14.34 -11.14 5.49
CA VAL A 19 13.53 -9.92 5.23
C VAL A 19 12.05 -10.20 5.47
N VAL A 20 11.57 -11.36 5.00
CA VAL A 20 10.19 -11.80 5.25
C VAL A 20 9.93 -11.96 6.75
N LYS A 21 10.86 -12.56 7.49
CA LYS A 21 10.76 -12.72 8.95
C LYS A 21 10.73 -11.38 9.68
N TYR A 22 11.54 -10.41 9.24
CA TYR A 22 11.54 -9.06 9.81
C TYR A 22 10.21 -8.34 9.57
N ILE A 23 9.72 -8.36 8.33
CA ILE A 23 8.45 -7.69 7.96
C ILE A 23 7.30 -8.33 8.72
N SER A 24 7.17 -9.65 8.71
CA SER A 24 6.07 -10.36 9.38
C SER A 24 6.06 -10.21 10.90
N ASN A 25 7.20 -9.93 11.53
CA ASN A 25 7.28 -9.80 12.99
C ASN A 25 7.02 -8.36 13.47
N ASN A 26 7.20 -7.36 12.60
CA ASN A 26 7.12 -5.94 13.00
C ASN A 26 6.00 -5.18 12.28
N TYR A 27 5.46 -5.73 11.19
CA TYR A 27 4.47 -5.06 10.35
C TYR A 27 3.37 -6.03 9.93
N ASP A 28 2.13 -5.59 10.09
CA ASP A 28 0.97 -6.24 9.48
C ASP A 28 0.82 -5.82 8.02
N GLN A 29 0.74 -6.79 7.12
CA GLN A 29 0.57 -6.54 5.70
C GLN A 29 -0.92 -6.58 5.33
N ILE A 30 -1.53 -5.42 5.12
CA ILE A 30 -2.94 -5.31 4.71
C ILE A 30 -3.02 -5.15 3.18
N SER A 31 -3.77 -6.05 2.53
CA SER A 31 -4.08 -5.95 1.10
C SER A 31 -5.50 -5.43 0.92
N VAL A 32 -5.63 -4.16 0.50
CA VAL A 32 -6.93 -3.51 0.28
C VAL A 32 -7.28 -3.53 -1.20
N ARG A 33 -8.50 -3.99 -1.54
CA ARG A 33 -9.04 -3.89 -2.89
C ARG A 33 -9.76 -2.57 -3.03
N ILE A 34 -9.19 -1.69 -3.84
CA ILE A 34 -9.73 -0.35 -4.11
C ILE A 34 -10.11 -0.29 -5.59
N PRO A 35 -11.23 0.36 -5.98
CA PRO A 35 -11.55 0.60 -7.37
C PRO A 35 -10.43 1.34 -8.12
N LYS A 36 -10.31 1.06 -9.43
CA LYS A 36 -9.28 1.67 -10.28
C LYS A 36 -9.48 3.19 -10.32
N GLY A 37 -8.40 3.95 -10.14
CA GLY A 37 -8.41 5.41 -10.11
C GLY A 37 -8.52 6.03 -8.71
N SER A 38 -9.04 5.30 -7.71
CA SER A 38 -9.16 5.85 -6.36
C SER A 38 -7.83 5.94 -5.62
N ARG A 39 -6.84 5.09 -5.96
CA ARG A 39 -5.48 5.20 -5.41
C ARG A 39 -4.86 6.56 -5.73
N GLU A 40 -5.10 7.09 -6.92
CA GLU A 40 -4.56 8.38 -7.34
C GLU A 40 -5.17 9.51 -6.53
N ARG A 41 -6.51 9.51 -6.40
CA ARG A 41 -7.23 10.44 -5.53
C ARG A 41 -6.71 10.44 -4.09
N TYR A 42 -6.47 9.27 -3.51
CA TYR A 42 -5.96 9.18 -2.15
C TYR A 42 -4.51 9.65 -2.05
N LYS A 43 -3.70 9.42 -3.08
CA LYS A 43 -2.32 9.92 -3.13
C LYS A 43 -2.31 11.45 -3.21
N GLU A 44 -3.12 12.05 -4.08
CA GLU A 44 -3.25 13.51 -4.19
C GLU A 44 -3.74 14.13 -2.87
N PHE A 45 -4.66 13.46 -2.18
CA PHE A 45 -5.12 13.90 -0.85
C PHE A 45 -4.01 13.82 0.19
N ALA A 46 -3.25 12.72 0.23
CA ALA A 46 -2.10 12.57 1.11
C ALA A 46 -1.02 13.62 0.83
N GLU A 47 -0.72 13.91 -0.45
CA GLU A 47 0.22 14.96 -0.86
C GLU A 47 -0.24 16.35 -0.40
N LYS A 48 -1.55 16.63 -0.43
CA LYS A 48 -2.11 17.87 0.14
C LYS A 48 -1.98 17.95 1.66
N CYS A 49 -2.11 16.82 2.34
CA CYS A 49 -1.89 16.73 3.79
C CYS A 49 -0.40 16.69 4.17
N GLY A 50 0.52 16.62 3.20
CA GLY A 50 1.95 16.46 3.46
C GLY A 50 2.32 15.08 4.04
N THR A 51 1.44 14.08 3.92
CA THR A 51 1.62 12.73 4.48
C THR A 51 1.76 11.69 3.38
N SER A 52 2.21 10.49 3.76
CA SER A 52 2.20 9.35 2.84
C SER A 52 0.79 8.74 2.79
N LEU A 53 0.43 8.14 1.65
CA LEU A 53 -0.84 7.40 1.52
C LEU A 53 -1.01 6.34 2.64
N ASN A 54 0.08 5.69 3.05
CA ASN A 54 0.05 4.71 4.13
C ASN A 54 -0.27 5.35 5.48
N SER A 55 0.41 6.47 5.81
CA SER A 55 0.17 7.22 7.04
C SER A 55 -1.27 7.74 7.09
N LEU A 56 -1.80 8.26 5.97
CA LEU A 56 -3.18 8.69 5.88
C LEU A 56 -4.18 7.55 6.19
N ILE A 57 -3.94 6.35 5.67
CA ILE A 57 -4.81 5.20 5.92
C ILE A 57 -4.80 4.83 7.40
N VAL A 58 -3.62 4.80 8.04
CA VAL A 58 -3.50 4.49 9.46
C VAL A 58 -4.17 5.56 10.32
N GLU A 59 -3.91 6.84 10.04
CA GLU A 59 -4.50 7.96 10.79
C GLU A 59 -6.03 7.97 10.70
N LEU A 60 -6.59 7.71 9.51
CA LEU A 60 -8.05 7.61 9.34
C LEU A 60 -8.63 6.44 10.16
N LEU A 61 -7.96 5.28 10.18
CA LEU A 61 -8.41 4.14 10.98
C LEU A 61 -8.34 4.43 12.48
N GLU A 62 -7.23 5.00 12.96
CA GLU A 62 -7.07 5.38 14.37
C GLU A 62 -8.09 6.45 14.78
N ARG A 63 -8.37 7.42 13.91
CA ARG A 63 -9.37 8.46 14.14
C ARG A 63 -10.78 7.90 14.25
N GLU A 64 -11.17 6.99 13.35
CA GLU A 64 -12.49 6.37 13.41
C GLU A 64 -12.63 5.48 14.66
N MET A 65 -11.60 4.69 15.00
CA MET A 65 -11.60 3.90 16.23
C MET A 65 -11.75 4.77 17.49
N ASN A 66 -11.04 5.90 17.57
CA ASN A 66 -11.17 6.83 18.70
C ASN A 66 -12.50 7.59 18.75
N ASN A 67 -13.30 7.61 17.68
CA ASN A 67 -14.62 8.25 17.68
C ASN A 67 -15.74 7.28 18.12
N GLU A 68 -15.46 5.97 18.24
CA GLU A 68 -16.41 4.96 18.73
C GLU A 68 -16.36 4.76 20.26
N ASP A 69 -15.43 5.41 20.97
CA ASP A 69 -15.34 5.51 22.44
C ASP A 69 -15.94 6.82 22.98
#